data_AF-A0A8J2MQS7-F1
#
_entry.id   AF-A0A8J2MQS7-F1
#
_cell.length_a   1.000
_cell.length_b   1.000
_cell.length_c   1.000
_cell.angle_alpha   90.00
_cell.angle_beta   90.00
_cell.angle_gamma   90.00
#
_symmetry.space_group_name_H-M   'P 1'
#
loop_
_entity.id
_entity.type
_entity.pdbx_description
1 polymer ?
#
loop_
_entity_poly.entity_id
_entity_poly.type
_entity_poly.pdbx_seq_one_letter_code
_entity_poly.pdbx_strand_id
1 'polypeptide(L)'
;MDNKLKWSLILAGVIIVAGLAIWGVWVLMKSFRDKQKEKLNGKLIGWVIQASHEAVEEFAEKKGKEVLEDTGLVTEIAGELTIDNFTTDNIKDSIDSVAESVIKPENKKKITDLKTNGKLDTAKNKANAIKEDEIKAAAKNKIKDLMIKAVRKELEEKCNKEAKSATEDEVKKVVEKEFDDQNDKTNIIKEAKKAAVRETEKFTPDQFDALKKGIKKDAKTSLKRSEDLR
;
A
#
# COMPACT_ATOMS: atom_id res chain seq x y z
N MET A 1 73.27 38.09 -6.40
CA MET A 1 72.20 38.55 -5.48
C MET A 1 70.95 37.67 -5.65
N ASP A 2 71.11 36.42 -6.11
CA ASP A 2 70.07 35.69 -6.85
C ASP A 2 69.46 34.51 -6.07
N ASN A 3 70.14 34.00 -5.05
CA ASN A 3 69.60 32.89 -4.25
C ASN A 3 68.52 33.36 -3.27
N LYS A 4 68.66 34.53 -2.63
CA LYS A 4 67.63 35.07 -1.71
C LYS A 4 66.31 35.38 -2.43
N LEU A 5 66.38 35.87 -3.66
CA LEU A 5 65.19 36.19 -4.49
C LEU A 5 64.50 34.91 -4.98
N LYS A 6 65.25 33.88 -5.38
CA LYS A 6 64.70 32.56 -5.73
C LYS A 6 64.05 31.85 -4.54
N TRP A 7 64.68 31.87 -3.36
CA TRP A 7 64.09 31.29 -2.14
C TRP A 7 62.83 32.03 -1.68
N SER A 8 62.78 33.36 -1.81
CA SER A 8 61.57 34.16 -1.55
C SER A 8 60.41 33.82 -2.49
N LEU A 9 60.69 33.59 -3.78
CA LEU A 9 59.67 33.24 -4.76
C LEU A 9 59.14 31.82 -4.54
N ILE A 10 60.02 30.88 -4.17
CA ILE A 10 59.65 29.50 -3.82
C ILE A 10 58.81 29.48 -2.55
N LEU A 11 59.18 30.24 -1.50
CA LEU A 11 58.42 30.30 -0.25
C LEU A 11 57.01 30.88 -0.48
N ALA A 12 56.91 31.97 -1.25
CA ALA A 12 55.62 32.57 -1.60
C ALA A 12 54.75 31.59 -2.43
N GLY A 13 55.36 30.88 -3.39
CA GLY A 13 54.67 29.83 -4.15
C GLY A 13 54.16 28.69 -3.27
N VAL A 14 54.96 28.21 -2.33
CA VAL A 14 54.59 27.13 -1.40
C VAL A 14 53.45 27.56 -0.47
N ILE A 15 53.46 28.81 0.04
CA ILE A 15 52.39 29.34 0.90
C ILE A 15 51.07 29.46 0.13
N ILE A 16 51.11 29.94 -1.12
CA ILE A 16 49.90 30.08 -1.95
C ILE A 16 49.34 28.70 -2.31
N VAL A 17 50.19 27.75 -2.71
CA VAL A 17 49.75 26.38 -3.05
C VAL A 17 49.23 25.64 -1.82
N ALA A 18 49.88 25.78 -0.66
CA ALA A 18 49.42 25.19 0.59
C ALA A 18 48.09 25.80 1.08
N GLY A 19 47.93 27.13 0.96
CA GLY A 19 46.68 27.82 1.29
C GLY A 19 45.51 27.38 0.41
N LEU A 20 45.74 27.24 -0.90
CA LEU A 20 44.74 26.72 -1.85
C LEU A 20 44.44 25.23 -1.60
N ALA A 21 45.44 24.43 -1.22
CA ALA A 21 45.23 23.03 -0.87
C ALA A 21 44.41 22.87 0.42
N ILE A 22 44.66 23.67 1.46
CA ILE A 22 43.87 23.67 2.70
C ILE A 22 42.44 24.12 2.43
N TRP A 23 42.25 25.16 1.63
CA TRP A 23 40.91 25.63 1.24
C TRP A 23 40.19 24.59 0.38
N GLY A 24 40.88 23.95 -0.57
CA GLY A 24 40.35 22.85 -1.39
C GLY A 24 39.94 21.64 -0.55
N VAL A 25 40.76 21.23 0.42
CA VAL A 25 40.44 20.16 1.37
C VAL A 25 39.25 20.55 2.25
N TRP A 26 39.17 21.80 2.72
CA TRP A 26 38.02 22.28 3.49
C TRP A 26 36.72 22.31 2.68
N VAL A 27 36.76 22.79 1.43
CA VAL A 27 35.62 22.80 0.51
C VAL A 27 35.18 21.37 0.19
N LEU A 28 36.12 20.45 -0.07
CA LEU A 28 35.82 19.03 -0.29
C LEU A 28 35.23 18.37 0.96
N MET A 29 35.78 18.64 2.15
CA MET A 29 35.27 18.13 3.42
C MET A 29 33.88 18.69 3.75
N LYS A 30 33.62 19.96 3.41
CA LYS A 30 32.30 20.59 3.53
C LYS A 30 31.30 19.97 2.55
N SER A 31 31.67 19.83 1.28
CA SER A 31 30.84 19.18 0.25
C SER A 31 30.50 17.73 0.61
N PHE A 32 31.45 16.98 1.15
CA PHE A 32 31.22 15.61 1.60
C PHE A 32 30.26 15.55 2.81
N ARG A 33 30.42 16.48 3.76
CA ARG A 33 29.54 16.61 4.93
C ARG A 33 28.12 17.00 4.54
N ASP A 34 27.97 17.94 3.61
CA ASP A 34 26.67 18.38 3.11
C ASP A 34 25.93 17.23 2.39
N LYS A 35 26.65 16.43 1.58
CA LYS A 35 26.09 15.21 0.96
C LYS A 35 25.66 14.16 1.98
N GLN A 36 26.41 13.98 3.07
CA GLN A 36 26.02 13.05 4.13
C GLN A 36 24.79 13.53 4.89
N LYS A 37 24.71 14.83 5.19
CA LYS A 37 23.53 15.45 5.81
C LYS A 37 22.29 15.31 4.94
N GLU A 38 22.42 15.51 3.64
CA GLU A 38 21.32 15.32 2.67
C GLU A 38 20.83 13.86 2.66
N LYS A 39 21.75 12.89 2.62
CA LYS A 39 21.41 11.46 2.67
C LYS A 39 20.75 11.07 3.99
N LEU A 40 21.22 11.59 5.11
CA LEU A 40 20.64 11.35 6.43
C LEU A 40 19.23 11.97 6.52
N ASN A 41 19.06 13.21 6.08
CA ASN A 41 17.76 13.88 6.02
C ASN A 41 16.76 13.07 5.17
N GLY A 42 17.18 12.58 3.99
CA GLY A 42 16.37 11.70 3.16
C GLY A 42 15.95 10.41 3.87
N LYS A 43 16.86 9.76 4.62
CA LYS A 43 16.57 8.55 5.42
C LYS A 43 15.55 8.84 6.53
N LEU A 44 15.71 9.95 7.26
CA LEU A 44 14.82 10.36 8.34
C LEU A 44 13.41 10.70 7.81
N ILE A 45 13.33 11.47 6.72
CA ILE A 45 12.05 11.77 6.05
C ILE A 45 11.38 10.50 5.54
N GLY A 46 12.16 9.54 5.02
CA GLY A 46 11.65 8.22 4.64
C GLY A 46 10.97 7.48 5.79
N TRP A 47 11.55 7.51 6.99
CA TRP A 47 10.94 6.91 8.18
C TRP A 47 9.67 7.64 8.64
N VAL A 48 9.64 8.97 8.56
CA VAL A 48 8.44 9.77 8.87
C VAL A 48 7.29 9.40 7.94
N ILE A 49 7.56 9.29 6.63
CA ILE A 49 6.57 8.89 5.63
C ILE A 49 6.08 7.46 5.90
N GLN A 50 6.99 6.52 6.19
CA GLN A 50 6.61 5.15 6.50
C GLN A 50 5.70 5.07 7.74
N ALA A 51 6.07 5.76 8.82
CA ALA A 51 5.30 5.78 10.06
C ALA A 51 3.88 6.37 9.86
N SER A 52 3.77 7.41 9.02
CA SER A 52 2.49 7.99 8.62
C SER A 52 1.67 7.01 7.77
N HIS A 53 2.28 6.35 6.79
CA HIS A 53 1.60 5.36 5.95
C HIS A 53 1.04 4.19 6.77
N GLU A 54 1.82 3.67 7.73
CA GLU A 54 1.37 2.61 8.65
C GLU A 54 0.14 3.05 9.46
N ALA A 55 0.13 4.29 9.98
CA ALA A 55 -1.02 4.81 10.72
C ALA A 55 -2.28 4.91 9.84
N VAL A 56 -2.13 5.41 8.61
CA VAL A 56 -3.24 5.52 7.65
C VAL A 56 -3.74 4.14 7.23
N GLU A 57 -2.84 3.18 7.03
CA GLU A 57 -3.17 1.80 6.66
C GLU A 57 -3.94 1.09 7.78
N GLU A 58 -3.48 1.17 9.03
CA GLU A 58 -4.18 0.61 10.19
C GLU A 58 -5.59 1.20 10.33
N PHE A 59 -5.73 2.52 10.17
CA PHE A 59 -7.02 3.20 10.24
C PHE A 59 -7.95 2.82 9.07
N ALA A 60 -7.42 2.78 7.85
CA ALA A 60 -8.17 2.40 6.65
C ALA A 60 -8.65 0.95 6.73
N GLU A 61 -7.84 0.03 7.26
CA GLU A 61 -8.25 -1.37 7.51
C GLU A 61 -9.37 -1.46 8.54
N LYS A 62 -9.31 -0.66 9.62
CA LYS A 62 -10.38 -0.58 10.61
C LYS A 62 -11.69 -0.11 9.98
N LYS A 63 -11.65 0.98 9.20
CA LYS A 63 -12.84 1.50 8.49
C LYS A 63 -13.34 0.58 7.38
N GLY A 64 -12.42 -0.14 6.73
CA GLY A 64 -12.74 -1.19 5.76
C GLY A 64 -13.49 -2.36 6.38
N LYS A 65 -13.25 -2.69 7.66
CA LYS A 65 -14.05 -3.69 8.39
C LYS A 65 -15.38 -3.11 8.87
N GLU A 66 -15.37 -1.89 9.40
CA GLU A 66 -16.56 -1.19 9.90
C GLU A 66 -17.63 -1.00 8.80
N VAL A 67 -17.23 -0.75 7.55
CA VAL A 67 -18.20 -0.64 6.44
C VAL A 67 -18.93 -1.96 6.15
N LEU A 68 -18.34 -3.11 6.47
CA LEU A 68 -18.96 -4.41 6.22
C LEU A 68 -20.05 -4.75 7.24
N GLU A 69 -20.13 -4.01 8.34
CA GLU A 69 -21.23 -4.10 9.32
C GLU A 69 -22.54 -3.52 8.75
N ASP A 70 -22.45 -2.66 7.72
CA ASP A 70 -23.60 -2.19 6.96
C ASP A 70 -24.11 -3.30 6.03
N THR A 71 -24.90 -4.20 6.60
CA THR A 71 -25.51 -5.32 5.87
C THR A 71 -26.43 -4.85 4.74
N GLY A 72 -27.00 -3.65 4.82
CA GLY A 72 -27.82 -3.06 3.77
C GLY A 72 -26.97 -2.73 2.54
N LEU A 73 -25.84 -2.05 2.73
CA LEU A 73 -24.89 -1.75 1.66
C LEU A 73 -24.34 -3.04 1.01
N VAL A 74 -23.96 -4.03 1.82
CA VAL A 74 -23.43 -5.31 1.33
C VAL A 74 -24.47 -6.04 0.49
N THR A 75 -25.72 -6.10 0.97
CA THR A 75 -26.81 -6.79 0.27
C THR A 75 -27.17 -6.07 -1.04
N GLU A 76 -27.21 -4.74 -1.05
CA GLU A 76 -27.50 -3.98 -2.26
C GLU A 76 -26.43 -4.17 -3.34
N ILE A 77 -25.15 -4.13 -2.97
CA ILE A 77 -24.04 -4.35 -3.91
C ILE A 77 -23.98 -5.82 -4.37
N ALA A 78 -24.23 -6.77 -3.48
CA ALA A 78 -24.35 -8.18 -3.82
C ALA A 78 -25.51 -8.45 -4.79
N GLY A 79 -26.64 -7.77 -4.62
CA GLY A 79 -27.80 -7.89 -5.51
C GLY A 79 -27.57 -7.35 -6.93
N GLU A 80 -26.52 -6.55 -7.14
CA GLU A 80 -26.11 -6.09 -8.48
C GLU A 80 -25.11 -7.01 -9.17
N LEU A 81 -24.59 -8.03 -8.48
CA LEU A 81 -23.77 -9.07 -9.08
C LEU A 81 -24.67 -10.17 -9.63
N THR A 82 -24.62 -10.41 -10.93
CA THR A 82 -25.20 -11.62 -11.51
C THR A 82 -24.13 -12.66 -11.79
N ILE A 83 -24.36 -13.89 -11.33
CA ILE A 83 -23.59 -15.07 -11.75
C ILE A 83 -24.57 -16.00 -12.45
N ASP A 84 -24.32 -16.26 -13.73
CA ASP A 84 -25.14 -17.16 -14.54
C ASP A 84 -25.34 -18.52 -13.87
N ASN A 85 -26.55 -19.07 -13.99
CA ASN A 85 -26.87 -20.39 -13.43
C ASN A 85 -25.99 -21.48 -14.04
N PHE A 86 -25.52 -22.41 -13.21
CA PHE A 86 -24.87 -23.62 -13.70
C PHE A 86 -25.94 -24.43 -14.39
N THR A 87 -25.74 -24.66 -15.67
CA THR A 87 -26.61 -25.51 -16.46
C THR A 87 -26.16 -26.97 -16.29
N THR A 88 -27.05 -27.88 -16.67
CA THR A 88 -26.75 -29.30 -16.81
C THR A 88 -25.56 -29.52 -17.75
N ASP A 89 -25.45 -28.72 -18.82
CA ASP A 89 -24.40 -28.90 -19.81
C ASP A 89 -23.04 -28.40 -19.30
N ASN A 90 -22.98 -27.25 -18.60
CA ASN A 90 -21.75 -26.75 -17.99
C ASN A 90 -21.13 -27.76 -17.00
N ILE A 91 -21.97 -28.50 -16.26
CA ILE A 91 -21.51 -29.52 -15.33
C ILE A 91 -21.05 -30.78 -16.06
N LYS A 92 -21.74 -31.18 -17.15
CA LYS A 92 -21.29 -32.29 -18.00
C LYS A 92 -19.93 -32.00 -18.63
N ASP A 93 -19.74 -30.80 -19.16
CA ASP A 93 -18.49 -30.37 -19.78
C ASP A 93 -17.34 -30.35 -18.77
N SER A 94 -17.61 -29.91 -17.54
CA SER A 94 -16.64 -29.96 -16.45
C SER A 94 -16.27 -31.40 -16.06
N ILE A 95 -17.25 -32.31 -16.01
CA ILE A 95 -17.03 -33.75 -15.79
C ILE A 95 -16.17 -34.34 -16.91
N ASP A 96 -16.43 -33.96 -18.16
CA ASP A 96 -15.67 -34.42 -19.33
C ASP A 96 -14.23 -33.93 -19.30
N SER A 97 -13.99 -32.65 -19.02
CA SER A 97 -12.65 -32.07 -18.91
C SER A 97 -11.82 -32.75 -17.81
N VAL A 98 -12.42 -33.03 -16.66
CA VAL A 98 -11.75 -33.78 -15.57
C VAL A 98 -11.50 -35.23 -15.99
N ALA A 99 -12.45 -35.88 -16.67
CA ALA A 99 -12.30 -37.25 -17.14
C ALA A 99 -11.20 -37.38 -18.22
N GLU A 100 -11.03 -36.38 -19.08
CA GLU A 100 -9.95 -36.31 -20.07
C GLU A 100 -8.57 -36.22 -19.45
N SER A 101 -8.49 -35.57 -18.29
CA SER A 101 -7.24 -35.38 -17.52
C SER A 101 -6.78 -36.64 -16.77
N VAL A 102 -7.61 -37.69 -16.72
CA VAL A 102 -7.36 -38.90 -15.93
C VAL A 102 -6.88 -40.07 -16.79
N ILE A 103 -5.66 -40.52 -16.52
CA ILE A 103 -4.96 -41.57 -17.28
C ILE A 103 -5.53 -42.97 -17.02
N LYS A 104 -5.95 -43.27 -15.78
CA LYS A 104 -6.44 -44.62 -15.40
C LYS A 104 -7.90 -44.82 -15.88
N PRO A 105 -8.18 -45.82 -16.75
CA PRO A 105 -9.51 -46.02 -17.33
C PRO A 105 -10.63 -46.23 -16.30
N GLU A 106 -10.31 -46.97 -15.23
CA GLU A 106 -11.21 -47.25 -14.11
C GLU A 106 -11.60 -45.99 -13.31
N ASN A 107 -10.69 -45.02 -13.18
CA ASN A 107 -10.98 -43.74 -12.53
C ASN A 107 -11.71 -42.80 -13.49
N LYS A 108 -11.36 -42.80 -14.78
CA LYS A 108 -12.07 -42.07 -15.82
C LYS A 108 -13.55 -42.49 -15.88
N LYS A 109 -13.82 -43.81 -15.82
CA LYS A 109 -15.18 -44.36 -15.78
C LYS A 109 -15.96 -43.92 -14.54
N LYS A 110 -15.33 -43.97 -13.35
CA LYS A 110 -15.97 -43.48 -12.11
C LYS A 110 -16.38 -42.00 -12.19
N ILE A 111 -15.60 -41.17 -12.89
CA ILE A 111 -15.88 -39.75 -13.09
C ILE A 111 -17.02 -39.57 -14.10
N THR A 112 -16.98 -40.24 -15.24
CA THR A 112 -18.07 -40.14 -16.24
C THR A 112 -19.40 -40.73 -15.76
N ASP A 113 -19.39 -41.70 -14.84
CA ASP A 113 -20.60 -42.23 -14.18
C ASP A 113 -21.33 -41.18 -13.31
N LEU A 114 -20.67 -40.05 -12.99
CA LEU A 114 -21.30 -38.89 -12.34
C LEU A 114 -22.29 -38.15 -13.25
N LYS A 115 -22.31 -38.44 -14.56
CA LYS A 115 -23.26 -37.86 -15.53
C LYS A 115 -24.72 -38.31 -15.36
N THR A 116 -24.99 -39.24 -14.45
CA THR A 116 -26.34 -39.73 -14.17
C THR A 116 -27.23 -38.58 -13.65
N ASN A 117 -28.42 -38.40 -14.24
CA ASN A 117 -29.29 -37.23 -14.03
C ASN A 117 -29.50 -36.88 -12.54
N GLY A 118 -29.72 -37.87 -11.66
CA GLY A 118 -29.89 -37.62 -10.22
C GLY A 118 -28.66 -37.03 -9.52
N LYS A 119 -27.45 -37.40 -9.95
CA LYS A 119 -26.20 -36.84 -9.42
C LYS A 119 -25.88 -35.48 -10.04
N LEU A 120 -26.22 -35.33 -11.31
CA LEU A 120 -25.97 -34.10 -12.06
C LEU A 120 -26.87 -32.94 -11.59
N ASP A 121 -28.16 -33.22 -11.37
CA ASP A 121 -29.08 -32.24 -10.79
C ASP A 121 -28.72 -31.90 -9.34
N THR A 122 -28.26 -32.88 -8.56
CA THR A 122 -27.77 -32.63 -7.19
C THR A 122 -26.54 -31.72 -7.20
N ALA A 123 -25.58 -31.97 -8.10
CA ALA A 123 -24.38 -31.14 -8.24
C ALA A 123 -24.74 -29.72 -8.73
N LYS A 124 -25.65 -29.61 -9.70
CA LYS A 124 -26.20 -28.34 -10.21
C LYS A 124 -26.85 -27.51 -9.11
N ASN A 125 -27.72 -28.14 -8.33
CA ASN A 125 -28.44 -27.45 -7.26
C ASN A 125 -27.50 -27.01 -6.15
N LYS A 126 -26.49 -27.83 -5.80
CA LYS A 126 -25.45 -27.44 -4.83
C LYS A 126 -24.57 -26.29 -5.36
N ALA A 127 -24.15 -26.35 -6.62
CA ALA A 127 -23.34 -25.31 -7.25
C ALA A 127 -24.10 -23.99 -7.40
N ASN A 128 -25.41 -24.03 -7.66
CA ASN A 128 -26.25 -22.83 -7.68
C ASN A 128 -26.53 -22.29 -6.26
N ALA A 129 -26.64 -23.16 -5.26
CA ALA A 129 -26.86 -22.74 -3.87
C ALA A 129 -25.67 -21.98 -3.26
N ILE A 130 -24.43 -22.34 -3.62
CA ILE A 130 -23.22 -21.66 -3.09
C ILE A 130 -22.96 -20.30 -3.75
N LYS A 131 -23.66 -19.95 -4.84
CA LYS A 131 -23.45 -18.69 -5.55
C LYS A 131 -23.75 -17.47 -4.72
N GLU A 132 -24.81 -17.54 -3.93
CA GLU A 132 -25.21 -16.43 -3.09
C GLU A 132 -24.10 -16.08 -2.09
N ASP A 133 -23.45 -17.12 -1.53
CA ASP A 133 -22.31 -16.96 -0.64
C ASP A 133 -21.05 -16.44 -1.38
N GLU A 134 -20.77 -16.93 -2.59
CA GLU A 134 -19.65 -16.44 -3.41
C GLU A 134 -19.83 -14.98 -3.84
N ILE A 135 -21.05 -14.61 -4.26
CA ILE A 135 -21.44 -13.23 -4.61
C ILE A 135 -21.26 -12.33 -3.41
N LYS A 136 -21.76 -12.75 -2.25
CA LYS A 136 -21.65 -11.98 -1.00
C LYS A 136 -20.19 -11.83 -0.56
N ALA A 137 -19.37 -12.86 -0.72
CA ALA A 137 -17.95 -12.80 -0.41
C ALA A 137 -17.20 -11.85 -1.36
N ALA A 138 -17.47 -11.93 -2.67
CA ALA A 138 -16.89 -11.03 -3.67
C ALA A 138 -17.29 -9.56 -3.42
N ALA A 139 -18.57 -9.31 -3.12
CA ALA A 139 -19.08 -7.99 -2.76
C ALA A 139 -18.39 -7.44 -1.51
N LYS A 140 -18.28 -8.24 -0.43
CA LYS A 140 -17.58 -7.83 0.81
C LYS A 140 -16.12 -7.45 0.54
N ASN A 141 -15.39 -8.26 -0.22
CA ASN A 141 -14.00 -7.94 -0.57
C ASN A 141 -13.91 -6.64 -1.37
N LYS A 142 -14.78 -6.46 -2.38
CA LYS A 142 -14.79 -5.25 -3.20
C LYS A 142 -15.13 -3.99 -2.38
N ILE A 143 -16.12 -4.06 -1.51
CA ILE A 143 -16.52 -2.95 -0.62
C ILE A 143 -15.37 -2.58 0.31
N LYS A 144 -14.73 -3.58 0.93
CA LYS A 144 -13.59 -3.39 1.81
C LYS A 144 -12.44 -2.68 1.08
N ASP A 145 -12.05 -3.17 -0.09
CA ASP A 145 -10.95 -2.62 -0.88
C ASP A 145 -11.24 -1.19 -1.34
N LEU A 146 -12.47 -0.92 -1.78
CA LEU A 146 -12.87 0.43 -2.17
C LEU A 146 -12.88 1.38 -0.98
N MET A 147 -13.32 0.93 0.20
CA MET A 147 -13.28 1.74 1.42
C MET A 147 -11.85 2.04 1.86
N ILE A 148 -10.97 1.03 1.88
CA ILE A 148 -9.56 1.24 2.21
C ILE A 148 -8.94 2.27 1.27
N LYS A 149 -9.16 2.14 -0.05
CA LYS A 149 -8.64 3.09 -1.04
C LYS A 149 -9.19 4.49 -0.84
N ALA A 150 -10.49 4.62 -0.57
CA ALA A 150 -11.14 5.91 -0.36
C ALA A 150 -10.59 6.62 0.90
N VAL A 151 -10.46 5.89 2.02
CA VAL A 151 -9.91 6.43 3.26
C VAL A 151 -8.45 6.83 3.10
N ARG A 152 -7.61 5.99 2.46
CA ARG A 152 -6.21 6.32 2.17
C ARG A 152 -6.11 7.61 1.35
N LYS A 153 -6.88 7.72 0.27
CA LYS A 153 -6.87 8.89 -0.60
C LYS A 153 -7.23 10.19 0.14
N GLU A 154 -8.13 10.12 1.11
CA GLU A 154 -8.58 11.28 1.90
C GLU A 154 -7.55 11.70 2.98
N LEU A 155 -6.84 10.74 3.57
CA LEU A 155 -6.03 10.97 4.78
C LEU A 155 -4.51 10.94 4.54
N GLU A 156 -4.01 10.29 3.48
CA GLU A 156 -2.58 10.07 3.28
C GLU A 156 -1.79 11.37 3.20
N GLU A 157 -2.25 12.35 2.42
CA GLU A 157 -1.57 13.64 2.31
C GLU A 157 -1.62 14.44 3.63
N LYS A 158 -2.78 14.44 4.31
CA LYS A 158 -2.99 15.16 5.57
C LYS A 158 -2.10 14.58 6.68
N CYS A 159 -2.08 13.26 6.83
CA CYS A 159 -1.26 12.56 7.80
C CYS A 159 0.24 12.74 7.50
N ASN A 160 0.65 12.66 6.23
CA ASN A 160 2.04 12.88 5.84
C ASN A 160 2.50 14.32 6.15
N LYS A 161 1.63 15.31 5.93
CA LYS A 161 1.93 16.71 6.25
C LYS A 161 2.07 16.91 7.76
N GLU A 162 1.14 16.37 8.54
CA GLU A 162 1.15 16.49 10.00
C GLU A 162 2.36 15.78 10.61
N ALA A 163 2.67 14.56 10.15
CA ALA A 163 3.83 13.80 10.59
C ALA A 163 5.16 14.51 10.29
N LYS A 164 5.29 15.12 9.10
CA LYS A 164 6.46 15.93 8.74
C LYS A 164 6.56 17.18 9.60
N SER A 165 5.47 17.91 9.81
CA SER A 165 5.48 19.13 10.63
C SER A 165 5.82 18.83 12.08
N ALA A 166 5.29 17.75 12.66
CA ALA A 166 5.56 17.37 14.04
C ALA A 166 7.02 16.93 14.29
N THR A 167 7.72 16.48 13.24
CA THR A 167 9.10 15.96 13.35
C THR A 167 10.16 16.89 12.76
N GLU A 168 9.78 18.03 12.19
CA GLU A 168 10.68 18.94 11.46
C GLU A 168 11.87 19.40 12.31
N ASP A 169 11.61 19.88 13.52
CA ASP A 169 12.65 20.37 14.43
C ASP A 169 13.58 19.25 14.94
N GLU A 170 13.03 18.06 15.14
CA GLU A 170 13.78 16.89 15.63
C GLU A 170 14.68 16.34 14.52
N VAL A 171 14.14 16.18 13.30
CA VAL A 171 14.91 15.81 12.11
C VAL A 171 16.04 16.82 11.86
N LYS A 172 15.76 18.13 11.95
CA LYS A 172 16.77 19.18 11.77
C LYS A 172 17.88 19.08 12.81
N LYS A 173 17.54 18.91 14.09
CA LYS A 173 18.53 18.74 15.17
C LYS A 173 19.41 17.51 14.97
N VAL A 174 18.82 16.40 14.54
CA VAL A 174 19.53 15.14 14.28
C VAL A 174 20.45 15.25 13.05
N VAL A 175 20.06 16.00 12.01
CA VAL A 175 20.92 16.25 10.84
C VAL A 175 22.07 17.21 11.19
N GLU A 176 21.86 18.12 12.15
CA GLU A 176 22.86 19.11 12.56
C GLU A 176 23.88 18.60 13.59
N LYS A 177 23.54 17.58 14.38
CA LYS A 177 24.39 16.96 15.41
C LYS A 177 24.78 15.52 15.02
N GLU A 178 25.80 14.94 15.68
CA GLU A 178 26.14 13.53 15.47
C GLU A 178 24.93 12.64 15.81
N PHE A 179 24.58 11.78 14.86
CA PHE A 179 23.37 10.94 14.86
C PHE A 179 23.58 9.66 15.66
N ASP A 180 22.67 9.36 16.58
CA ASP A 180 22.58 8.06 17.25
C ASP A 180 21.44 7.23 16.63
N ASP A 181 21.80 6.28 15.76
CA ASP A 181 20.90 5.61 14.79
C ASP A 181 19.72 4.85 15.43
N GLN A 182 19.79 4.50 16.73
CA GLN A 182 18.70 3.76 17.42
C GLN A 182 17.70 4.65 18.17
N ASN A 183 18.16 5.59 18.99
CA ASN A 183 17.25 6.41 19.81
C ASN A 183 16.55 7.48 18.97
N ASP A 184 17.28 8.15 18.08
CA ASP A 184 16.74 9.23 17.26
C ASP A 184 15.70 8.70 16.26
N LYS A 185 15.97 7.55 15.65
CA LYS A 185 15.02 6.84 14.79
C LYS A 185 13.71 6.53 15.51
N THR A 186 13.81 5.98 16.72
CA THR A 186 12.66 5.50 17.48
C THR A 186 11.76 6.66 17.89
N ASN A 187 12.34 7.78 18.31
CA ASN A 187 11.61 8.99 18.68
C ASN A 187 10.92 9.64 17.47
N ILE A 188 11.63 9.83 16.36
CA ILE A 188 11.07 10.40 15.13
C ILE A 188 9.90 9.56 14.60
N ILE A 189 10.05 8.22 14.56
CA ILE A 189 8.97 7.32 14.12
C ILE A 189 7.77 7.42 15.06
N LYS A 190 8.01 7.44 16.38
CA LYS A 190 6.96 7.49 17.39
C LYS A 190 6.15 8.79 17.30
N GLU A 191 6.81 9.94 17.22
CA GLU A 191 6.13 11.24 17.12
C GLU A 191 5.45 11.41 15.76
N ALA A 192 6.07 10.96 14.66
CA ALA A 192 5.43 10.93 13.34
C ALA A 192 4.15 10.09 13.35
N LYS A 193 4.20 8.85 13.87
CA LYS A 193 3.04 7.96 13.95
C LYS A 193 1.95 8.55 14.83
N LYS A 194 2.30 9.12 15.99
CA LYS A 194 1.33 9.76 16.91
C LYS A 194 0.64 10.97 16.28
N ALA A 195 1.38 11.79 15.54
CA ALA A 195 0.82 12.92 14.81
C ALA A 195 -0.13 12.46 13.69
N ALA A 196 0.26 11.46 12.90
CA ALA A 196 -0.60 10.85 11.90
C ALA A 196 -1.87 10.24 12.51
N VAL A 197 -1.76 9.51 13.63
CA VAL A 197 -2.91 8.94 14.35
C VAL A 197 -3.88 10.04 14.77
N ARG A 198 -3.40 11.15 15.36
CA ARG A 198 -4.25 12.29 15.71
C ARG A 198 -4.99 12.89 14.51
N GLU A 199 -4.37 12.91 13.34
CA GLU A 199 -5.03 13.37 12.13
C GLU A 199 -6.13 12.39 11.68
N THR A 200 -5.89 11.07 11.80
CA THR A 200 -6.94 10.07 11.54
C THR A 200 -8.09 10.15 12.55
N GLU A 201 -7.84 10.54 13.80
CA GLU A 201 -8.88 10.76 14.83
C GLU A 201 -9.79 11.95 14.51
N LYS A 202 -9.34 12.90 13.68
CA LYS A 202 -10.18 13.99 13.17
C LYS A 202 -11.16 13.52 12.08
N PHE A 203 -11.01 12.29 11.59
CA PHE A 203 -11.91 11.73 10.59
C PHE A 203 -13.30 11.50 11.17
N THR A 204 -14.27 12.27 10.69
CA THR A 204 -15.61 12.33 11.28
C THR A 204 -16.53 11.21 10.75
N PRO A 205 -17.60 10.86 11.49
CA PRO A 205 -18.65 9.98 10.98
C PRO A 205 -19.27 10.48 9.67
N ASP A 206 -19.45 11.80 9.50
CA ASP A 206 -19.99 12.38 8.28
C ASP A 206 -19.07 12.14 7.06
N GLN A 207 -17.75 12.24 7.25
CA GLN A 207 -16.78 11.89 6.21
C GLN A 207 -16.85 10.40 5.88
N PHE A 208 -16.99 9.55 6.89
CA PHE A 208 -17.16 8.12 6.68
C PHE A 208 -18.42 7.79 5.87
N ASP A 209 -19.56 8.40 6.20
CA ASP A 209 -20.82 8.20 5.49
C ASP A 209 -20.80 8.78 4.07
N ALA A 210 -20.11 9.88 3.84
CA ALA A 210 -19.85 10.41 2.50
C ALA A 210 -19.04 9.41 1.66
N LEU A 211 -17.99 8.80 2.22
CA LEU A 211 -17.22 7.76 1.55
C LEU A 211 -18.09 6.52 1.24
N LYS A 212 -18.93 6.06 2.18
CA LYS A 212 -19.88 4.94 1.93
C LYS A 212 -20.77 5.23 0.72
N LYS A 213 -21.35 6.43 0.63
CA LYS A 213 -22.18 6.85 -0.52
C LYS A 213 -21.38 6.85 -1.84
N GLY A 214 -20.12 7.29 -1.81
CA GLY A 214 -19.22 7.26 -2.97
C GLY A 214 -18.90 5.83 -3.42
N ILE A 215 -18.51 4.97 -2.49
CA ILE A 215 -18.17 3.56 -2.75
C ILE A 215 -19.36 2.79 -3.29
N LYS A 216 -20.57 3.10 -2.82
CA LYS A 216 -21.80 2.56 -3.41
C LYS A 216 -21.82 2.81 -4.92
N LYS A 217 -21.62 4.05 -5.39
CA LYS A 217 -21.60 4.37 -6.82
C LYS A 217 -20.47 3.66 -7.60
N ASP A 218 -19.28 3.60 -7.01
CA ASP A 218 -18.10 3.01 -7.65
C ASP A 218 -18.16 1.48 -7.72
N ALA A 219 -18.75 0.84 -6.71
CA ALA A 219 -19.01 -0.60 -6.69
C ALA A 219 -20.00 -0.98 -7.78
N LYS A 220 -21.15 -0.28 -7.89
CA LYS A 220 -22.14 -0.49 -8.94
C LYS A 220 -21.52 -0.39 -10.34
N THR A 221 -20.65 0.59 -10.56
CA THR A 221 -19.98 0.80 -11.85
C THR A 221 -18.92 -0.27 -12.15
N SER A 222 -18.18 -0.70 -11.12
CA SER A 222 -17.14 -1.73 -11.28
C SER A 222 -17.70 -3.10 -11.61
N LEU A 223 -18.90 -3.42 -11.12
CA LEU A 223 -19.54 -4.73 -11.29
C LEU A 223 -20.22 -4.88 -12.66
N LYS A 224 -20.74 -3.79 -13.25
CA LYS A 224 -21.21 -3.79 -14.64
C LYS A 224 -20.10 -4.09 -15.66
N ARG A 225 -18.88 -3.61 -15.41
CA ARG A 225 -17.73 -3.85 -16.32
C ARG A 225 -17.24 -5.30 -16.33
N SER A 226 -17.54 -6.10 -15.31
CA SER A 226 -17.20 -7.53 -15.32
C SER A 226 -18.20 -8.39 -16.11
N GLU A 227 -19.39 -7.87 -16.42
CA GLU A 227 -20.35 -8.53 -17.32
C GLU A 227 -19.99 -8.30 -18.81
N ASP A 228 -19.41 -7.15 -19.17
CA ASP A 228 -19.00 -6.82 -20.56
C ASP A 228 -17.71 -7.54 -21.03
N LEU A 229 -17.02 -8.27 -20.14
CA LEU A 229 -15.75 -8.96 -20.43
C LEU A 229 -15.86 -10.50 -20.42
N ARG A 230 -17.08 -11.04 -20.31
CA ARG A 230 -17.40 -12.46 -20.54
C ARG A 230 -18.21 -12.61 -21.82
#